data_AF-A0A960WT87-F1
#
_entry.id   AF-A0A960WT87-F1
#
_cell.length_a   1.000
_cell.length_b   1.000
_cell.length_c   1.000
_cell.angle_alpha   90.00
_cell.angle_beta   90.00
_cell.angle_gamma   90.00
#
_symmetry.space_group_name_H-M   'P 1'
#
loop_
_entity.id
_entity.type
_entity.pdbx_description
1 polymer ?
#
loop_
_entity_poly.entity_id
_entity_poly.type
_entity_poly.pdbx_seq_one_letter_code
_entity_poly.pdbx_strand_id
1 'polypeptide(L)'
;VARTPQAQLEIDASLDDRPDRSLKSGEFAAGKVPRWDLAKASTSLRSSLLGLGTRVQFHDRRRDWNSLSVDWLITTPAATIRPETGEIDLDEVWRFPVGAEPVLRVVAPAGATGKVRWFRLDPARPAYDSLPETGLGKDFSAAPARWIHETRDYLGESRDFLLDPAVWKSGEPGRVRILAECETETGWISAPAVELRFCQGDGFRAALSECFGMPYVFGIAFARKGDLSGVETGWGSDCSNFLIHAWRRQGLPLAWGDPGILRRQLETRREKATLSDRVPLDADEIGRGVVIDFGRHVAAFWEDREPFGSLGPEDLLAHHLGGFPEITSLADLAAKRPVFAVRVTKAGSGIRLALAGDVVLSGKERAVIPGFGHGGADLFLANLEGVPSLFAPEGKPRFDFRFPAERLSFLREKGLDAVSLANNHALDAGRAGLLEGLKSLQSAGLPSFGAGEDESEACRPWRVERKGVKIAVFGVSLLPGNEAGPGSPGVATLPNHETLLMREFSESRRRGERIVVLVHGGDEYRTEVNEDQRRWARWLAAQGVSIVSGAHPHVLQREERHGGTTVLHSLGNAVYPAELKGSDSGAIRIVELP
;
A
#
# COMPACT_ATOMS: atom_id res chain seq x y z
N VAL A 1 -11.16 -15.93 -19.88
CA VAL A 1 -10.34 -17.15 -19.66
C VAL A 1 -9.79 -17.65 -20.99
N ALA A 2 -8.49 -17.95 -21.09
CA ALA A 2 -7.87 -18.56 -22.27
C ALA A 2 -7.24 -19.91 -21.92
N ARG A 3 -7.30 -20.89 -22.83
CA ARG A 3 -6.68 -22.21 -22.65
C ARG A 3 -5.45 -22.34 -23.55
N THR A 4 -4.30 -22.67 -22.96
CA THR A 4 -3.03 -22.90 -23.67
C THR A 4 -2.58 -24.35 -23.46
N PRO A 5 -1.62 -24.88 -24.25
CA PRO A 5 -0.98 -26.15 -23.96
C PRO A 5 -0.24 -26.16 -22.61
N GLN A 6 0.21 -24.98 -22.15
CA GLN A 6 1.00 -24.82 -20.92
C GLN A 6 0.18 -24.45 -19.70
N ALA A 7 -1.01 -23.85 -19.82
CA ALA A 7 -1.80 -23.40 -18.67
C ALA A 7 -3.24 -23.05 -19.04
N GLN A 8 -4.11 -23.01 -18.03
CA GLN A 8 -5.33 -22.23 -18.10
C GLN A 8 -5.07 -20.84 -17.52
N LEU A 9 -5.24 -19.83 -18.37
CA LEU A 9 -5.10 -18.42 -18.06
C LEU A 9 -6.45 -17.84 -17.66
N GLU A 10 -6.59 -17.43 -16.42
CA GLU A 10 -7.65 -16.52 -16.03
C GLU A 10 -7.04 -15.12 -15.90
N ILE A 11 -7.34 -14.27 -16.87
CA ILE A 11 -7.16 -12.83 -16.68
C ILE A 11 -8.37 -12.41 -15.88
N ASP A 12 -8.14 -11.69 -14.78
CA ASP A 12 -9.19 -11.26 -13.85
C ASP A 12 -10.42 -10.73 -14.62
N ALA A 13 -11.55 -11.42 -14.49
CA ALA A 13 -12.77 -11.14 -15.25
C ALA A 13 -13.42 -9.81 -14.88
N SER A 14 -12.99 -9.18 -13.77
CA SER A 14 -13.25 -7.76 -13.53
C SER A 14 -12.45 -6.85 -14.48
N LEU A 15 -12.00 -7.34 -15.64
CA LEU A 15 -11.34 -6.66 -16.77
C LEU A 15 -11.97 -7.07 -18.14
N ASP A 16 -13.13 -7.73 -18.17
CA ASP A 16 -13.85 -7.98 -19.43
C ASP A 16 -15.36 -8.18 -19.21
N ASP A 17 -16.18 -7.22 -19.63
CA ASP A 17 -17.65 -7.30 -19.60
C ASP A 17 -18.26 -7.67 -20.96
N ARG A 18 -17.42 -8.05 -21.93
CA ARG A 18 -17.93 -8.65 -23.16
C ARG A 18 -18.72 -9.89 -22.74
N PRO A 19 -19.82 -10.22 -23.46
CA PRO A 19 -20.53 -11.47 -23.23
C PRO A 19 -19.51 -12.59 -23.12
N ASP A 20 -19.61 -13.46 -22.13
CA ASP A 20 -18.71 -14.60 -21.98
C ASP A 20 -18.68 -15.40 -23.30
N ARG A 21 -17.72 -15.09 -24.16
CA ARG A 21 -17.49 -15.79 -25.43
C ARG A 21 -16.67 -17.05 -25.18
N SER A 22 -16.33 -17.39 -23.93
CA SER A 22 -15.86 -18.74 -23.63
C SER A 22 -16.97 -19.76 -23.91
N LEU A 23 -18.25 -19.40 -23.80
CA LEU A 23 -19.37 -20.20 -24.31
C LEU A 23 -19.54 -20.15 -25.83
N LYS A 24 -18.97 -19.15 -26.53
CA LYS A 24 -18.75 -19.25 -27.99
C LYS A 24 -17.71 -20.30 -28.35
N SER A 25 -17.03 -20.95 -27.39
CA SER A 25 -16.38 -22.24 -27.67
C SER A 25 -17.36 -23.26 -28.24
N GLY A 26 -18.65 -23.15 -27.89
CA GLY A 26 -19.73 -23.95 -28.47
C GLY A 26 -20.07 -23.56 -29.91
N GLU A 27 -19.84 -22.30 -30.31
CA GLU A 27 -19.97 -21.84 -31.71
C GLU A 27 -18.77 -22.26 -32.58
N PHE A 28 -17.62 -22.60 -31.97
CA PHE A 28 -16.57 -23.41 -32.63
C PHE A 28 -17.09 -24.84 -32.78
N ALA A 29 -18.01 -25.00 -33.71
CA ALA A 29 -18.71 -26.23 -34.03
C ALA A 29 -17.71 -27.40 -34.14
N ALA A 30 -17.95 -28.44 -33.34
CA ALA A 30 -17.43 -29.79 -33.52
C ALA A 30 -15.91 -30.04 -33.40
N GLY A 31 -15.09 -29.20 -32.74
CA GLY A 31 -13.75 -29.66 -32.35
C GLY A 31 -12.75 -28.61 -31.85
N LYS A 32 -12.24 -28.83 -30.63
CA LYS A 32 -11.06 -28.20 -29.99
C LYS A 32 -11.01 -26.66 -30.00
N VAL A 33 -11.22 -26.07 -28.82
CA VAL A 33 -10.75 -24.70 -28.52
C VAL A 33 -9.28 -24.56 -28.94
N PRO A 34 -8.90 -23.55 -29.74
CA PRO A 34 -7.52 -23.32 -30.12
C PRO A 34 -6.64 -23.22 -28.86
N ARG A 35 -5.56 -24.02 -28.82
CA ARG A 35 -4.57 -23.96 -27.75
C ARG A 35 -3.34 -23.23 -28.29
N TRP A 36 -2.99 -22.08 -27.73
CA TRP A 36 -1.79 -21.34 -28.10
C TRP A 36 -0.60 -21.71 -27.26
N ASP A 37 0.49 -22.19 -27.87
CA ASP A 37 1.75 -22.43 -27.17
C ASP A 37 2.35 -21.10 -26.68
N LEU A 38 2.30 -20.86 -25.36
CA LEU A 38 2.81 -19.62 -24.78
C LEU A 38 4.30 -19.45 -25.07
N ALA A 39 5.11 -20.51 -25.09
CA ALA A 39 6.54 -20.40 -25.37
C ALA A 39 6.84 -19.77 -26.75
N LYS A 40 5.88 -19.83 -27.68
CA LYS A 40 5.94 -19.21 -29.01
C LYS A 40 5.25 -17.85 -29.09
N ALA A 41 4.84 -17.26 -27.97
CA ALA A 41 4.25 -15.93 -27.94
C ALA A 41 5.18 -14.90 -28.58
N SER A 42 4.62 -13.97 -29.35
CA SER A 42 5.36 -12.83 -29.91
C SER A 42 5.87 -11.91 -28.80
N THR A 43 6.92 -11.13 -29.07
CA THR A 43 7.47 -10.14 -28.11
C THR A 43 6.39 -9.21 -27.57
N SER A 44 5.46 -8.76 -28.43
CA SER A 44 4.33 -7.91 -28.04
C SER A 44 3.38 -8.59 -27.06
N LEU A 45 3.04 -9.87 -27.29
CA LEU A 45 2.18 -10.65 -26.40
C LEU A 45 2.89 -10.96 -25.07
N ARG A 46 4.19 -11.29 -25.10
CA ARG A 46 5.00 -11.52 -23.89
C ARG A 46 5.02 -10.27 -23.02
N SER A 47 5.36 -9.11 -23.61
CA SER A 47 5.37 -7.81 -22.94
C SER A 47 3.99 -7.48 -22.33
N SER A 48 2.91 -7.71 -23.06
CA SER A 48 1.55 -7.51 -22.56
C SER A 48 1.24 -8.42 -21.36
N LEU A 49 1.56 -9.71 -21.43
CA LEU A 49 1.30 -10.66 -20.34
C LEU A 49 2.15 -10.37 -19.09
N LEU A 50 3.42 -10.00 -19.27
CA LEU A 50 4.30 -9.58 -18.18
C LEU A 50 3.80 -8.28 -17.52
N GLY A 51 3.37 -7.31 -18.33
CA GLY A 51 2.83 -6.02 -17.85
C GLY A 51 1.49 -6.16 -17.11
N LEU A 52 0.73 -7.23 -17.35
CA LEU A 52 -0.47 -7.54 -16.58
C LEU A 52 -0.15 -8.10 -15.19
N GLY A 53 1.07 -8.60 -14.94
CA GLY A 53 1.56 -8.99 -13.61
C GLY A 53 0.62 -9.93 -12.86
N THR A 54 0.26 -9.57 -11.62
CA THR A 54 -0.66 -10.35 -10.75
C THR A 54 -2.11 -10.39 -11.22
N ARG A 55 -2.45 -9.70 -12.32
CA ARG A 55 -3.80 -9.70 -12.92
C ARG A 55 -4.08 -10.95 -13.76
N VAL A 56 -3.08 -11.82 -13.94
CA VAL A 56 -3.19 -13.10 -14.63
C VAL A 56 -2.98 -14.23 -13.63
N GLN A 57 -4.01 -15.05 -13.44
CA GLN A 57 -3.95 -16.27 -12.66
C GLN A 57 -3.75 -17.48 -13.56
N PHE A 58 -2.87 -18.37 -13.11
CA PHE A 58 -2.55 -19.62 -13.77
C PHE A 58 -3.04 -20.76 -12.89
N HIS A 59 -4.06 -21.48 -13.36
CA HIS A 59 -4.68 -22.55 -12.58
C HIS A 59 -3.92 -23.87 -12.72
N ASP A 60 -3.53 -24.21 -13.95
CA ASP A 60 -2.79 -25.43 -14.25
C ASP A 60 -1.32 -25.13 -14.61
N ARG A 61 -0.41 -26.03 -14.24
CA ARG A 61 1.02 -25.99 -14.61
C ARG A 61 1.71 -24.64 -14.30
N ARG A 62 1.36 -24.06 -13.14
CA ARG A 62 1.92 -22.79 -12.64
C ARG A 62 3.45 -22.78 -12.55
N ARG A 63 4.09 -23.93 -12.29
CA ARG A 63 5.57 -24.04 -12.30
C ARG A 63 6.17 -23.78 -13.69
N ASP A 64 5.54 -24.32 -14.74
CA ASP A 64 5.98 -24.13 -16.12
C ASP A 64 5.82 -22.66 -16.52
N TRP A 65 4.72 -22.00 -16.13
CA TRP A 65 4.57 -20.56 -16.28
C TRP A 65 5.64 -19.79 -15.52
N ASN A 66 5.87 -20.09 -14.25
CA ASN A 66 6.86 -19.37 -13.45
C ASN A 66 8.23 -19.43 -14.12
N SER A 67 8.66 -20.61 -14.58
CA SER A 67 9.90 -20.78 -15.35
C SER A 67 9.90 -19.96 -16.63
N LEU A 68 8.83 -20.06 -17.43
CA LEU A 68 8.70 -19.35 -18.71
C LEU A 68 8.67 -17.82 -18.52
N SER A 69 8.03 -17.35 -17.45
CA SER A 69 7.92 -15.93 -17.13
C SER A 69 9.26 -15.34 -16.68
N VAL A 70 10.09 -16.10 -15.97
CA VAL A 70 11.47 -15.71 -15.65
C VAL A 70 12.29 -15.57 -16.93
N ASP A 71 12.20 -16.55 -17.84
CA ASP A 71 12.88 -16.46 -19.15
C ASP A 71 12.41 -15.23 -19.94
N TRP A 72 11.10 -14.93 -19.92
CA TRP A 72 10.57 -13.76 -20.61
C TRP A 72 10.98 -12.45 -19.95
N LEU A 73 11.04 -12.37 -18.63
CA LEU A 73 11.52 -11.20 -17.91
C LEU A 73 12.97 -10.85 -18.31
N ILE A 74 13.78 -11.87 -18.61
CA ILE A 74 15.16 -11.70 -19.05
C ILE A 74 15.24 -11.32 -20.53
N THR A 75 14.39 -11.92 -21.38
CA THR A 75 14.54 -11.85 -22.85
C THR A 75 13.61 -10.88 -23.55
N THR A 76 12.54 -10.42 -22.89
CA THR A 76 11.56 -9.50 -23.49
C THR A 76 11.97 -8.07 -23.18
N PRO A 77 12.21 -7.22 -24.20
CA PRO A 77 12.52 -5.82 -23.96
C PRO A 77 11.34 -5.15 -23.23
N ALA A 78 11.64 -4.48 -22.11
CA ALA A 78 10.65 -3.81 -21.29
C ALA A 78 10.66 -2.29 -21.53
N ALA A 79 9.46 -1.73 -21.74
CA ALA A 79 9.23 -0.29 -21.75
C ALA A 79 8.51 0.10 -20.45
N THR A 80 8.85 1.24 -19.85
CA THR A 80 8.12 1.77 -18.68
C THR A 80 7.84 3.25 -18.84
N ILE A 81 6.66 3.70 -18.41
CA ILE A 81 6.31 5.12 -18.39
C ILE A 81 6.71 5.68 -17.03
N ARG A 82 7.40 6.82 -17.02
CA ARG A 82 7.76 7.57 -15.81
C ARG A 82 7.45 9.05 -16.01
N PRO A 83 6.61 9.66 -15.18
CA PRO A 83 6.59 11.11 -15.02
C PRO A 83 7.98 11.65 -14.63
N GLU A 84 8.33 12.82 -15.13
CA GLU A 84 9.56 13.54 -14.75
C GLU A 84 9.53 14.00 -13.29
N THR A 85 8.34 14.34 -12.82
CA THR A 85 8.07 14.88 -11.50
C THR A 85 6.89 14.16 -10.88
N GLY A 86 6.64 14.42 -9.61
CA GLY A 86 5.56 13.79 -8.86
C GLY A 86 6.04 12.61 -8.03
N GLU A 87 5.22 12.27 -7.04
CA GLU A 87 5.49 11.17 -6.13
C GLU A 87 4.72 9.95 -6.62
N ILE A 88 5.45 8.84 -6.77
CA ILE A 88 4.86 7.52 -6.95
C ILE A 88 4.69 6.91 -5.58
N ASP A 89 3.44 6.62 -5.21
CA ASP A 89 3.16 5.90 -3.98
C ASP A 89 3.35 4.39 -4.23
N LEU A 90 3.39 3.59 -3.18
CA LEU A 90 3.62 2.15 -3.30
C LEU A 90 2.51 1.42 -4.06
N ASP A 91 1.35 2.04 -4.31
CA ASP A 91 0.30 1.49 -5.16
C ASP A 91 0.55 1.69 -6.66
N GLU A 92 1.74 2.19 -7.03
CA GLU A 92 2.16 2.49 -8.40
C GLU A 92 1.29 3.55 -9.08
N VAL A 93 0.56 4.33 -8.27
CA VAL A 93 -0.22 5.47 -8.70
C VAL A 93 0.57 6.74 -8.42
N TRP A 94 0.68 7.58 -9.44
CA TRP A 94 1.30 8.89 -9.32
C TRP A 94 0.25 9.91 -8.91
N ARG A 95 0.57 10.72 -7.92
CA ARG A 95 -0.36 11.73 -7.40
C ARG A 95 0.18 13.13 -7.61
N PHE A 96 -0.69 14.01 -8.06
CA PHE A 96 -0.40 15.40 -8.36
C PHE A 96 -1.47 16.30 -7.75
N PRO A 97 -1.14 17.55 -7.40
CA PRO A 97 -2.17 18.55 -7.13
C PRO A 97 -2.95 18.85 -8.43
N VAL A 98 -4.23 19.19 -8.29
CA VAL A 98 -5.02 19.72 -9.40
C VAL A 98 -4.31 20.92 -10.03
N GLY A 99 -4.28 20.95 -11.37
CA GLY A 99 -3.60 21.98 -12.16
C GLY A 99 -2.13 21.65 -12.50
N ALA A 100 -1.58 20.55 -12.00
CA ALA A 100 -0.27 20.07 -12.45
C ALA A 100 -0.30 19.58 -13.91
N GLU A 101 0.82 19.75 -14.61
CA GLU A 101 1.01 19.33 -16.00
C GLU A 101 2.25 18.42 -16.10
N PRO A 102 2.15 17.15 -15.65
CA PRO A 102 3.31 16.26 -15.63
C PRO A 102 3.76 15.89 -17.05
N VAL A 103 5.08 15.86 -17.25
CA VAL A 103 5.69 15.33 -18.46
C VAL A 103 5.97 13.85 -18.26
N LEU A 104 5.42 13.01 -19.13
CA LEU A 104 5.63 11.57 -19.14
C LEU A 104 6.72 11.20 -20.13
N ARG A 105 7.66 10.37 -19.68
CA ARG A 105 8.71 9.81 -20.53
C ARG A 105 8.62 8.30 -20.56
N VAL A 106 9.01 7.72 -21.68
CA VAL A 106 9.21 6.27 -21.75
C VAL A 106 10.69 5.94 -21.57
N VAL A 107 10.98 5.10 -20.58
CA VAL A 107 12.24 4.37 -20.52
C VAL A 107 12.15 3.29 -21.59
N ALA A 108 12.72 3.60 -22.76
CA ALA A 108 12.62 2.76 -23.93
C ALA A 108 13.46 1.47 -23.77
N PRO A 109 12.98 0.33 -24.29
CA PRO A 109 13.75 -0.90 -24.32
C PRO A 109 14.98 -0.79 -25.24
N ALA A 110 15.96 -1.68 -25.03
CA ALA A 110 17.05 -1.87 -25.98
C ALA A 110 16.48 -2.23 -27.37
N GLY A 111 16.98 -1.57 -28.43
CA GLY A 111 16.49 -1.77 -29.81
C GLY A 111 15.25 -0.96 -30.19
N ALA A 112 14.83 0.01 -29.36
CA ALA A 112 13.78 0.96 -29.73
C ALA A 112 14.26 1.92 -30.83
N THR A 113 13.40 2.20 -31.82
CA THR A 113 13.69 3.14 -32.93
C THR A 113 13.61 4.61 -32.51
N GLY A 114 13.04 4.87 -31.32
CA GLY A 114 12.79 6.20 -30.77
C GLY A 114 11.37 6.72 -31.00
N LYS A 115 10.53 6.04 -31.79
CA LYS A 115 9.11 6.40 -31.92
C LYS A 115 8.30 5.85 -30.76
N VAL A 116 7.45 6.70 -30.20
CA VAL A 116 6.55 6.37 -29.10
C VAL A 116 5.18 6.95 -29.42
N ARG A 117 4.15 6.12 -29.28
CA ARG A 117 2.75 6.53 -29.41
C ARG A 117 2.04 6.46 -28.07
N TRP A 118 1.16 7.42 -27.83
CA TRP A 118 0.49 7.62 -26.55
C TRP A 118 -1.01 7.44 -26.68
N PHE A 119 -1.60 6.85 -25.64
CA PHE A 119 -3.03 6.62 -25.56
C PHE A 119 -3.55 7.00 -24.18
N ARG A 120 -4.71 7.66 -24.15
CA ARG A 120 -5.53 7.76 -22.94
C ARG A 120 -6.40 6.51 -22.85
N LEU A 121 -6.49 5.95 -21.65
CA LEU A 121 -7.37 4.83 -21.37
C LEU A 121 -8.60 5.37 -20.65
N ASP A 122 -9.76 5.27 -21.31
CA ASP A 122 -11.05 5.71 -20.78
C ASP A 122 -11.98 4.55 -20.50
N PRO A 123 -12.84 4.66 -19.47
CA PRO A 123 -13.62 3.53 -19.06
C PRO A 123 -14.70 3.36 -20.11
N ALA A 124 -14.77 2.18 -20.70
CA ALA A 124 -15.74 1.93 -21.75
C ALA A 124 -17.18 2.01 -21.26
N ARG A 125 -17.40 1.92 -19.93
CA ARG A 125 -18.68 2.15 -19.28
C ARG A 125 -18.55 3.09 -18.09
N PRO A 126 -19.54 3.97 -17.86
CA PRO A 126 -19.57 4.84 -16.68
C PRO A 126 -19.83 4.06 -15.38
N ALA A 127 -20.29 2.80 -15.47
CA ALA A 127 -20.46 1.89 -14.34
C ALA A 127 -20.44 0.42 -14.80
N TYR A 128 -20.10 -0.50 -13.89
CA TYR A 128 -20.10 -1.94 -14.13
C TYR A 128 -20.96 -2.66 -13.08
N ASP A 129 -21.86 -3.55 -13.51
CA ASP A 129 -22.71 -4.35 -12.64
C ASP A 129 -22.03 -5.66 -12.20
N SER A 130 -22.01 -5.93 -10.88
CA SER A 130 -21.49 -7.17 -10.31
C SER A 130 -22.56 -8.25 -10.10
N LEU A 131 -23.65 -8.24 -10.86
CA LEU A 131 -24.72 -9.24 -10.74
C LEU A 131 -24.22 -10.66 -11.12
N PRO A 132 -24.75 -11.73 -10.50
CA PRO A 132 -24.33 -13.12 -10.77
C PRO A 132 -24.43 -13.57 -12.23
N GLU A 133 -25.27 -12.91 -13.02
CA GLU A 133 -25.49 -13.18 -14.45
C GLU A 133 -24.23 -12.91 -15.31
N THR A 134 -23.26 -12.14 -14.80
CA THR A 134 -21.95 -11.92 -15.43
C THR A 134 -20.88 -12.95 -15.00
N GLY A 135 -21.22 -13.88 -14.10
CA GLY A 135 -20.28 -14.88 -13.56
C GLY A 135 -19.27 -14.34 -12.54
N LEU A 136 -19.42 -13.07 -12.10
CA LEU A 136 -18.47 -12.36 -11.25
C LEU A 136 -18.72 -12.55 -9.73
N GLY A 137 -19.07 -13.76 -9.29
CA GLY A 137 -19.30 -14.11 -7.87
C GLY A 137 -18.05 -14.06 -6.98
N LYS A 138 -17.21 -13.03 -7.07
CA LYS A 138 -16.04 -12.81 -6.21
C LYS A 138 -16.37 -11.83 -5.09
N ASP A 139 -15.95 -12.18 -3.89
CA ASP A 139 -15.96 -11.31 -2.73
C ASP A 139 -14.87 -10.24 -2.90
N PHE A 140 -15.29 -9.00 -3.14
CA PHE A 140 -14.38 -7.86 -3.32
C PHE A 140 -13.97 -7.20 -1.99
N SER A 141 -14.35 -7.77 -0.84
CA SER A 141 -14.02 -7.25 0.49
C SER A 141 -12.51 -7.10 0.75
N ALA A 142 -11.67 -7.80 -0.03
CA ALA A 142 -10.23 -7.92 0.18
C ALA A 142 -9.35 -6.98 -0.68
N ALA A 143 -9.84 -6.41 -1.79
CA ALA A 143 -9.02 -5.59 -2.70
C ALA A 143 -9.85 -4.55 -3.46
N PRO A 144 -9.31 -3.34 -3.73
CA PRO A 144 -9.96 -2.32 -4.56
C PRO A 144 -10.30 -2.90 -5.95
N ALA A 145 -11.49 -2.65 -6.44
CA ALA A 145 -11.87 -3.06 -7.78
C ALA A 145 -11.10 -2.28 -8.84
N ARG A 146 -10.93 -2.95 -9.99
CA ARG A 146 -10.11 -2.50 -11.10
C ARG A 146 -10.99 -2.28 -12.33
N TRP A 147 -10.48 -1.51 -13.30
CA TRP A 147 -11.26 -1.11 -14.48
C TRP A 147 -11.62 -2.30 -15.35
N ILE A 148 -12.91 -2.55 -15.49
CA ILE A 148 -13.35 -3.73 -16.21
C ILE A 148 -13.14 -3.60 -17.72
N HIS A 149 -13.22 -2.42 -18.31
CA HIS A 149 -12.99 -2.30 -19.75
C HIS A 149 -12.50 -0.90 -20.11
N GLU A 150 -11.52 -0.83 -21.00
CA GLU A 150 -10.85 0.42 -21.40
C GLU A 150 -10.92 0.60 -22.91
N THR A 151 -11.40 1.76 -23.35
CA THR A 151 -11.15 2.25 -24.70
C THR A 151 -9.79 2.92 -24.77
N ARG A 152 -9.14 2.85 -25.93
CA ARG A 152 -7.85 3.50 -26.19
C ARG A 152 -8.07 4.68 -27.11
N ASP A 153 -7.92 5.88 -26.56
CA ASP A 153 -7.96 7.12 -27.32
C ASP A 153 -6.55 7.52 -27.71
N TYR A 154 -6.28 7.61 -29.01
CA TYR A 154 -4.96 7.96 -29.52
C TYR A 154 -4.65 9.44 -29.30
N LEU A 155 -3.54 9.73 -28.64
CA LEU A 155 -3.13 11.09 -28.27
C LEU A 155 -2.04 11.66 -29.19
N GLY A 156 -1.35 10.81 -29.95
CA GLY A 156 -0.28 11.22 -30.86
C GLY A 156 1.03 10.45 -30.64
N GLU A 157 2.05 10.87 -31.38
CA GLU A 157 3.40 10.34 -31.32
C GLU A 157 4.39 11.43 -30.85
N SER A 158 5.13 11.13 -29.78
CA SER A 158 6.17 12.02 -29.25
C SER A 158 7.12 11.24 -28.34
N ARG A 159 8.39 11.64 -28.26
CA ARG A 159 9.37 11.00 -27.36
C ARG A 159 9.02 11.23 -25.87
N ASP A 160 8.73 12.48 -25.55
CA ASP A 160 8.22 12.92 -24.25
C ASP A 160 6.78 13.42 -24.46
N PHE A 161 5.89 13.16 -23.50
CA PHE A 161 4.48 13.49 -23.60
C PHE A 161 4.06 14.40 -22.45
N LEU A 162 3.83 15.67 -22.76
CA LEU A 162 3.20 16.60 -21.83
C LEU A 162 1.71 16.26 -21.74
N LEU A 163 1.22 15.99 -20.53
CA LEU A 163 -0.20 15.78 -20.32
C LEU A 163 -0.95 17.11 -20.45
N ASP A 164 -1.45 17.39 -21.65
CA ASP A 164 -2.22 18.60 -21.97
C ASP A 164 -3.50 18.69 -21.12
N PRO A 165 -3.84 19.87 -20.57
CA PRO A 165 -5.14 20.18 -20.02
C PRO A 165 -6.36 19.65 -20.80
N ALA A 166 -6.33 19.59 -22.12
CA ALA A 166 -7.42 19.04 -22.92
C ALA A 166 -7.57 17.51 -22.79
N VAL A 167 -6.49 16.80 -22.46
CA VAL A 167 -6.46 15.34 -22.30
C VAL A 167 -7.08 14.92 -20.97
N TRP A 168 -6.83 15.67 -19.89
CA TRP A 168 -7.25 15.33 -18.52
C TRP A 168 -8.28 16.31 -17.89
N LYS A 169 -8.42 17.54 -18.42
CA LYS A 169 -9.07 18.70 -17.78
C LYS A 169 -8.27 19.24 -16.59
N SER A 170 -7.16 19.94 -16.87
CA SER A 170 -6.40 20.58 -15.80
C SER A 170 -7.31 21.55 -15.03
N GLY A 171 -7.46 21.33 -13.72
CA GLY A 171 -8.40 22.08 -12.89
C GLY A 171 -9.50 21.23 -12.24
N GLU A 172 -9.73 20.00 -12.70
CA GLU A 172 -10.65 19.05 -12.04
C GLU A 172 -9.87 17.96 -11.28
N PRO A 173 -10.35 17.52 -10.10
CA PRO A 173 -9.81 16.35 -9.42
C PRO A 173 -10.20 15.05 -10.15
N GLY A 174 -9.44 13.99 -9.89
CA GLY A 174 -9.77 12.64 -10.36
C GLY A 174 -8.57 11.87 -10.88
N ARG A 175 -8.75 11.02 -11.89
CA ARG A 175 -7.66 10.24 -12.48
C ARG A 175 -7.64 10.14 -14.01
N VAL A 176 -6.43 10.05 -14.56
CA VAL A 176 -6.19 9.64 -15.96
C VAL A 176 -5.28 8.43 -16.00
N ARG A 177 -5.52 7.54 -16.97
CA ARG A 177 -4.60 6.43 -17.25
C ARG A 177 -3.99 6.62 -18.62
N ILE A 178 -2.68 6.52 -18.69
CA ILE A 178 -1.91 6.71 -19.91
C ILE A 178 -1.17 5.43 -20.25
N LEU A 179 -1.27 5.02 -21.51
CA LEU A 179 -0.53 3.93 -22.09
C LEU A 179 0.43 4.50 -23.14
N ALA A 180 1.62 3.92 -23.23
CA ALA A 180 2.57 4.23 -24.27
C ALA A 180 3.00 2.94 -24.96
N GLU A 181 3.28 3.02 -26.26
CA GLU A 181 3.87 1.91 -27.01
C GLU A 181 5.09 2.42 -27.76
N CYS A 182 6.19 1.67 -27.68
CA CYS A 182 7.46 1.97 -28.33
C CYS A 182 7.65 1.10 -29.57
N GLU A 183 8.08 1.71 -30.66
CA GLU A 183 8.45 0.99 -31.87
C GLU A 183 9.83 0.33 -31.69
N THR A 184 9.92 -0.94 -32.05
CA THR A 184 11.17 -1.70 -32.19
C THR A 184 11.25 -2.29 -33.59
N GLU A 185 12.41 -2.83 -33.97
CA GLU A 185 12.58 -3.52 -35.26
C GLU A 185 11.58 -4.67 -35.49
N THR A 186 11.09 -5.27 -34.40
CA THR A 186 10.17 -6.43 -34.45
C THR A 186 8.69 -6.06 -34.24
N GLY A 187 8.39 -4.77 -34.10
CA GLY A 187 7.05 -4.24 -33.87
C GLY A 187 6.92 -3.39 -32.61
N TRP A 188 5.67 -3.13 -32.19
CA TRP A 188 5.37 -2.27 -31.05
C TRP A 188 5.36 -3.05 -29.72
N ILE A 189 6.04 -2.51 -28.73
CA ILE A 189 6.07 -3.01 -27.35
C ILE A 189 5.31 -2.03 -26.47
N SER A 190 4.31 -2.52 -25.73
CA SER A 190 3.52 -1.69 -24.82
C SER A 190 4.26 -1.53 -23.49
N ALA A 191 4.35 -0.29 -23.01
CA ALA A 191 4.68 -0.03 -21.62
C ALA A 191 3.44 -0.28 -20.75
N PRO A 192 3.58 -0.78 -19.50
CA PRO A 192 2.46 -0.84 -18.57
C PRO A 192 1.80 0.54 -18.43
N ALA A 193 0.47 0.57 -18.41
CA ALA A 193 -0.27 1.81 -18.26
C ALA A 193 0.05 2.43 -16.89
N VAL A 194 0.32 3.72 -16.89
CA VAL A 194 0.51 4.52 -15.67
C VAL A 194 -0.83 5.16 -15.27
N GLU A 195 -1.16 5.12 -13.99
CA GLU A 195 -2.29 5.86 -13.43
C GLU A 195 -1.79 7.12 -12.75
N LEU A 196 -2.32 8.27 -13.17
CA LEU A 196 -2.07 9.57 -12.58
C LEU A 196 -3.37 10.03 -11.90
N ARG A 197 -3.29 10.47 -10.65
CA ARG A 197 -4.42 11.03 -9.90
C ARG A 197 -4.14 12.48 -9.53
N PHE A 198 -5.13 13.32 -9.74
CA PHE A 198 -5.11 14.74 -9.46
C PHE A 198 -5.99 15.00 -8.25
N CYS A 199 -5.36 15.42 -7.17
CA CYS A 199 -5.99 15.52 -5.86
C CYS A 199 -6.22 16.98 -5.50
N GLN A 200 -7.35 17.26 -4.87
CA GLN A 200 -7.70 18.57 -4.35
C GLN A 200 -7.82 18.51 -2.82
N GLY A 201 -7.21 19.48 -2.16
CA GLY A 201 -7.15 19.54 -0.71
C GLY A 201 -6.13 18.57 -0.12
N ASP A 202 -6.40 18.15 1.11
CA ASP A 202 -5.52 17.42 2.00
C ASP A 202 -6.27 16.27 2.70
N GLY A 203 -5.53 15.35 3.31
CA GLY A 203 -6.08 14.27 4.13
C GLY A 203 -7.23 13.52 3.46
N PHE A 204 -8.41 13.56 4.10
CA PHE A 204 -9.57 12.77 3.69
C PHE A 204 -10.15 13.31 2.40
N ARG A 205 -10.18 14.63 2.24
CA ARG A 205 -10.66 15.30 1.03
C ARG A 205 -9.77 15.01 -0.17
N ALA A 206 -8.44 15.03 0.00
CA ALA A 206 -7.53 14.60 -1.06
C ALA A 206 -7.81 13.14 -1.47
N ALA A 207 -7.98 12.25 -0.49
CA ALA A 207 -8.27 10.84 -0.71
C ALA A 207 -9.66 10.57 -1.33
N LEU A 208 -10.64 11.44 -1.09
CA LEU A 208 -11.94 11.43 -1.80
C LEU A 208 -11.78 11.96 -3.22
N SER A 209 -11.07 13.07 -3.40
CA SER A 209 -10.92 13.78 -4.66
C SER A 209 -10.25 12.92 -5.73
N GLU A 210 -9.30 12.07 -5.34
CA GLU A 210 -8.61 11.17 -6.27
C GLU A 210 -9.54 10.09 -6.86
N CYS A 211 -10.71 9.87 -6.26
CA CYS A 211 -11.75 8.97 -6.78
C CYS A 211 -12.67 9.63 -7.82
N PHE A 212 -12.56 10.93 -8.05
CA PHE A 212 -13.35 11.59 -9.10
C PHE A 212 -12.93 11.07 -10.48
N GLY A 213 -13.88 11.00 -11.41
CA GLY A 213 -13.63 10.35 -12.71
C GLY A 213 -13.34 8.83 -12.60
N MET A 214 -13.53 8.21 -11.43
CA MET A 214 -13.56 6.75 -11.31
C MET A 214 -15.02 6.27 -11.51
N PRO A 215 -15.31 5.45 -12.54
CA PRO A 215 -16.65 4.88 -12.77
C PRO A 215 -16.99 3.81 -11.71
N TYR A 216 -16.09 3.56 -10.75
CA TYR A 216 -16.19 2.45 -9.85
C TYR A 216 -15.45 2.67 -8.53
N VAL A 217 -16.22 2.70 -7.45
CA VAL A 217 -15.74 2.35 -6.11
C VAL A 217 -16.72 1.34 -5.50
N PHE A 218 -17.06 0.25 -6.19
CA PHE A 218 -17.94 -0.83 -5.70
C PHE A 218 -19.43 -0.49 -5.58
N GLY A 219 -20.07 -0.30 -6.74
CA GLY A 219 -21.51 -0.24 -6.82
C GLY A 219 -22.11 -1.28 -7.75
N ILE A 220 -23.27 -1.83 -7.37
CA ILE A 220 -24.11 -2.62 -8.27
C ILE A 220 -25.09 -1.63 -8.89
N ALA A 221 -24.72 -1.05 -10.03
CA ALA A 221 -25.48 0.04 -10.63
C ALA A 221 -26.94 -0.35 -10.98
N PHE A 222 -27.28 -1.64 -11.10
CA PHE A 222 -28.62 -2.04 -11.58
C PHE A 222 -29.24 -3.28 -10.91
N ALA A 223 -28.80 -3.72 -9.73
CA ALA A 223 -29.51 -4.77 -8.99
C ALA A 223 -30.86 -4.27 -8.45
N ARG A 224 -31.93 -4.41 -9.23
CA ARG A 224 -33.29 -4.11 -8.75
C ARG A 224 -33.86 -5.30 -7.98
N LYS A 225 -34.37 -5.05 -6.78
CA LYS A 225 -35.23 -5.99 -6.04
C LYS A 225 -36.57 -5.30 -5.77
N GLY A 226 -37.55 -5.54 -6.64
CA GLY A 226 -38.80 -4.77 -6.67
C GLY A 226 -38.53 -3.33 -7.16
N ASP A 227 -39.08 -2.34 -6.47
CA ASP A 227 -38.88 -0.90 -6.77
C ASP A 227 -37.58 -0.32 -6.19
N LEU A 228 -36.81 -1.14 -5.46
CA LEU A 228 -35.58 -0.72 -4.79
C LEU A 228 -34.37 -1.07 -5.67
N SER A 229 -33.53 -0.08 -5.95
CA SER A 229 -32.17 -0.26 -6.49
C SER A 229 -31.25 -0.93 -5.45
N GLY A 230 -30.12 -1.50 -5.87
CA GLY A 230 -29.15 -2.11 -4.96
C GLY A 230 -28.69 -1.16 -3.86
N VAL A 231 -28.63 0.13 -4.21
CA VAL A 231 -28.36 1.29 -3.34
C VAL A 231 -29.38 1.43 -2.20
N GLU A 232 -30.62 0.94 -2.37
CA GLU A 232 -31.73 1.17 -1.43
C GLU A 232 -31.99 -0.02 -0.50
N THR A 233 -31.13 -1.03 -0.50
CA THR A 233 -31.20 -2.18 0.42
C THR A 233 -30.43 -1.98 1.74
N GLY A 234 -29.77 -0.82 1.92
CA GLY A 234 -28.93 -0.47 3.08
C GLY A 234 -28.36 0.95 2.96
N TRP A 235 -27.23 1.28 3.61
CA TRP A 235 -26.43 2.43 3.19
C TRP A 235 -25.88 2.07 1.81
N GLY A 236 -26.40 2.65 0.74
CA GLY A 236 -26.05 2.25 -0.62
C GLY A 236 -24.57 1.92 -0.78
N SER A 237 -24.29 0.72 -1.31
CA SER A 237 -22.93 0.17 -1.46
C SER A 237 -21.98 1.21 -2.04
N ASP A 238 -22.42 1.89 -3.07
CA ASP A 238 -21.67 2.81 -3.91
C ASP A 238 -21.10 3.98 -3.08
N CYS A 239 -21.97 4.71 -2.37
CA CYS A 239 -21.54 5.83 -1.54
C CYS A 239 -20.68 5.38 -0.36
N SER A 240 -21.04 4.26 0.27
CA SER A 240 -20.30 3.78 1.43
C SER A 240 -18.89 3.33 1.07
N ASN A 241 -18.72 2.73 -0.10
CA ASN A 241 -17.44 2.22 -0.56
C ASN A 241 -16.51 3.35 -1.05
N PHE A 242 -17.06 4.40 -1.67
CA PHE A 242 -16.35 5.66 -1.93
C PHE A 242 -15.74 6.24 -0.65
N LEU A 243 -16.51 6.30 0.44
CA LEU A 243 -16.02 6.74 1.74
C LEU A 243 -14.97 5.78 2.34
N ILE A 244 -15.20 4.48 2.25
CA ILE A 244 -14.26 3.44 2.71
C ILE A 244 -12.91 3.59 1.99
N HIS A 245 -12.90 3.88 0.69
CA HIS A 245 -11.65 4.12 -0.06
C HIS A 245 -10.84 5.25 0.56
N ALA A 246 -11.47 6.41 0.77
CA ALA A 246 -10.79 7.58 1.29
C ALA A 246 -10.22 7.35 2.70
N TRP A 247 -10.96 6.66 3.56
CA TRP A 247 -10.47 6.32 4.91
C TRP A 247 -9.38 5.26 4.92
N ARG A 248 -9.46 4.25 4.04
CA ARG A 248 -8.36 3.30 3.87
C ARG A 248 -7.10 4.00 3.39
N ARG A 249 -7.20 4.97 2.48
CA ARG A 249 -6.07 5.83 2.09
C ARG A 249 -5.47 6.60 3.26
N GLN A 250 -6.28 6.94 4.26
CA GLN A 250 -5.81 7.59 5.49
C GLN A 250 -5.23 6.63 6.55
N GLY A 251 -5.36 5.32 6.40
CA GLY A 251 -4.84 4.35 7.38
C GLY A 251 -5.89 3.58 8.16
N LEU A 252 -7.18 3.83 7.93
CA LEU A 252 -8.23 3.11 8.63
C LEU A 252 -8.45 1.73 8.01
N PRO A 253 -8.31 0.63 8.79
CA PRO A 253 -8.40 -0.73 8.27
C PRO A 253 -9.87 -1.18 8.15
N LEU A 254 -10.61 -0.51 7.26
CA LEU A 254 -11.99 -0.83 6.93
C LEU A 254 -12.04 -1.93 5.86
N ALA A 255 -12.82 -2.99 6.06
CA ALA A 255 -13.06 -3.95 4.98
C ALA A 255 -13.86 -3.30 3.84
N TRP A 256 -13.61 -3.68 2.59
CA TRP A 256 -14.43 -3.23 1.46
C TRP A 256 -15.82 -3.88 1.52
N GLY A 257 -16.85 -3.21 0.99
CA GLY A 257 -18.17 -3.82 0.77
C GLY A 257 -18.98 -4.16 2.02
N ASP A 258 -18.54 -3.76 3.22
CA ASP A 258 -19.28 -3.94 4.47
C ASP A 258 -19.63 -2.58 5.12
N PRO A 259 -20.80 -1.99 4.77
CA PRO A 259 -21.28 -0.75 5.40
C PRO A 259 -21.52 -0.90 6.92
N GLY A 260 -21.71 -2.13 7.42
CA GLY A 260 -21.89 -2.39 8.84
C GLY A 260 -20.60 -2.22 9.65
N ILE A 261 -19.45 -2.63 9.11
CA ILE A 261 -18.12 -2.31 9.69
C ILE A 261 -17.93 -0.80 9.71
N LEU A 262 -18.22 -0.12 8.60
CA LEU A 262 -18.09 1.34 8.53
C LEU A 262 -18.86 2.03 9.65
N ARG A 263 -20.14 1.68 9.85
CA ARG A 263 -20.96 2.27 10.92
C ARG A 263 -20.36 2.11 12.31
N ARG A 264 -19.68 1.00 12.60
CA ARG A 264 -19.03 0.79 13.90
C ARG A 264 -17.84 1.72 14.14
N GLN A 265 -17.29 2.31 13.09
CA GLN A 265 -16.15 3.23 13.13
C GLN A 265 -16.59 4.70 13.21
N LEU A 266 -17.89 4.97 13.05
CA LEU A 266 -18.45 6.30 13.13
C LEU A 266 -19.07 6.56 14.51
N GLU A 267 -19.02 7.81 14.94
CA GLU A 267 -19.79 8.35 16.06
C GLU A 267 -20.88 9.30 15.54
N THR A 268 -22.06 9.25 16.15
CA THR A 268 -23.14 10.18 15.81
C THR A 268 -22.90 11.51 16.50
N ARG A 269 -22.82 12.60 15.73
CA ARG A 269 -22.90 13.98 16.25
C ARG A 269 -24.33 14.46 16.39
N ARG A 270 -25.16 14.13 15.40
CA ARG A 270 -26.60 14.43 15.43
C ARG A 270 -27.38 13.31 14.78
N GLU A 271 -28.34 12.73 15.50
CA GLU A 271 -29.12 11.59 14.99
C GLU A 271 -30.24 12.04 14.03
N LYS A 272 -30.78 13.24 14.23
CA LYS A 272 -31.79 13.87 13.37
C LYS A 272 -31.49 15.36 13.24
N ALA A 273 -31.19 15.78 12.03
CA ALA A 273 -30.92 17.14 11.60
C ALA A 273 -31.75 17.45 10.35
N THR A 274 -32.04 18.72 10.16
CA THR A 274 -32.70 19.34 9.02
C THR A 274 -31.87 20.53 8.54
N LEU A 275 -32.18 21.09 7.37
CA LEU A 275 -31.47 22.27 6.84
C LEU A 275 -31.52 23.51 7.75
N SER A 276 -32.47 23.54 8.70
CA SER A 276 -32.59 24.62 9.69
C SER A 276 -31.80 24.39 10.98
N ASP A 277 -31.32 23.16 11.22
CA ASP A 277 -30.56 22.83 12.42
C ASP A 277 -29.12 23.32 12.29
N ARG A 278 -28.55 23.82 13.38
CA ARG A 278 -27.10 24.10 13.46
C ARG A 278 -26.40 22.92 14.10
N VAL A 279 -25.57 22.22 13.34
CA VAL A 279 -24.72 21.13 13.84
C VAL A 279 -23.27 21.60 13.80
N PRO A 280 -22.66 21.96 14.94
CA PRO A 280 -21.27 22.43 14.96
C PRO A 280 -20.32 21.30 14.55
N LEU A 281 -19.37 21.64 13.67
CA LEU A 281 -18.24 20.80 13.30
C LEU A 281 -16.95 21.56 13.59
N ASP A 282 -15.91 20.84 13.99
CA ASP A 282 -14.56 21.41 14.14
C ASP A 282 -13.61 20.96 13.01
N ALA A 283 -12.45 21.62 12.93
CA ALA A 283 -11.49 21.38 11.86
C ALA A 283 -10.88 19.96 11.88
N ASP A 284 -10.76 19.34 13.06
CA ASP A 284 -10.21 17.98 13.21
C ASP A 284 -11.24 16.94 12.72
N GLU A 285 -12.51 17.13 13.02
CA GLU A 285 -13.60 16.32 12.47
C GLU A 285 -13.70 16.41 10.96
N ILE A 286 -13.61 17.62 10.41
CA ILE A 286 -13.60 17.86 8.96
C ILE A 286 -12.38 17.13 8.34
N GLY A 287 -11.20 17.26 8.95
CA GLY A 287 -9.97 16.60 8.48
C GLY A 287 -10.03 15.06 8.51
N ARG A 288 -10.72 14.47 9.50
CA ARG A 288 -10.97 13.03 9.62
C ARG A 288 -12.13 12.52 8.77
N GLY A 289 -12.95 13.42 8.24
CA GLY A 289 -14.12 13.10 7.44
C GLY A 289 -15.44 13.12 8.21
N VAL A 290 -16.41 13.86 7.66
CA VAL A 290 -17.79 13.96 8.13
C VAL A 290 -18.71 13.29 7.11
N VAL A 291 -19.68 12.51 7.61
CA VAL A 291 -20.70 11.81 6.82
C VAL A 291 -22.07 12.37 7.11
N ILE A 292 -22.77 12.71 6.04
CA ILE A 292 -24.20 13.02 6.08
C ILE A 292 -24.97 11.75 5.71
N ASP A 293 -25.68 11.19 6.70
CA ASP A 293 -26.41 9.93 6.59
C ASP A 293 -27.91 10.17 6.44
N PHE A 294 -28.42 9.95 5.23
CA PHE A 294 -29.83 10.03 4.88
C PHE A 294 -30.56 8.68 5.01
N GLY A 295 -30.06 7.79 5.87
CA GLY A 295 -30.64 6.49 6.20
C GLY A 295 -30.25 5.38 5.21
N ARG A 296 -30.64 5.51 3.94
CA ARG A 296 -30.27 4.56 2.87
C ARG A 296 -29.21 5.12 1.91
N HIS A 297 -28.82 6.37 2.11
CA HIS A 297 -27.88 7.08 1.25
C HIS A 297 -26.93 7.87 2.16
N VAL A 298 -25.65 7.92 1.79
CA VAL A 298 -24.64 8.67 2.53
C VAL A 298 -23.85 9.56 1.59
N ALA A 299 -23.37 10.68 2.10
CA ALA A 299 -22.48 11.58 1.39
C ALA A 299 -21.32 12.01 2.30
N ALA A 300 -20.16 12.24 1.71
CA ALA A 300 -19.03 12.85 2.39
C ALA A 300 -19.21 14.35 2.38
N PHE A 301 -18.95 14.99 3.51
CA PHE A 301 -18.75 16.42 3.53
C PHE A 301 -17.51 16.80 2.71
N TRP A 302 -17.65 17.73 1.77
CA TRP A 302 -16.61 18.09 0.81
C TRP A 302 -15.96 19.44 1.12
N GLU A 303 -16.77 20.43 1.48
CA GLU A 303 -16.30 21.78 1.77
C GLU A 303 -17.10 22.41 2.89
N ASP A 304 -16.37 23.00 3.85
CA ASP A 304 -16.89 23.99 4.78
C ASP A 304 -16.26 25.34 4.43
N ARG A 305 -17.07 26.39 4.32
CA ARG A 305 -16.58 27.73 4.02
C ARG A 305 -16.05 28.37 5.29
N GLU A 306 -14.90 29.02 5.22
CA GLU A 306 -14.37 29.71 6.40
C GLU A 306 -15.28 30.86 6.86
N PRO A 307 -15.45 31.05 8.19
CA PRO A 307 -14.86 30.23 9.26
C PRO A 307 -15.57 28.87 9.40
N PHE A 308 -14.79 27.81 9.65
CA PHE A 308 -15.33 26.46 9.91
C PHE A 308 -16.41 26.49 10.99
N GLY A 309 -17.48 25.71 10.81
CA GLY A 309 -18.62 25.79 11.72
C GLY A 309 -19.77 24.83 11.44
N SER A 310 -21.00 25.37 11.51
CA SER A 310 -22.20 24.55 11.42
C SER A 310 -22.66 24.35 9.99
N LEU A 311 -23.05 23.11 9.66
CA LEU A 311 -23.61 22.76 8.35
C LEU A 311 -24.70 23.73 7.88
N GLY A 312 -24.53 24.25 6.66
CA GLY A 312 -25.45 25.11 5.95
C GLY A 312 -25.92 24.53 4.60
N PRO A 313 -27.00 25.07 4.01
CA PRO A 313 -27.61 24.53 2.79
C PRO A 313 -26.68 24.53 1.58
N GLU A 314 -25.77 25.50 1.49
CA GLU A 314 -24.82 25.66 0.38
C GLU A 314 -23.53 24.86 0.58
N ASP A 315 -23.36 24.20 1.72
CA ASP A 315 -22.17 23.38 1.94
C ASP A 315 -22.17 22.21 0.97
N LEU A 316 -20.98 21.91 0.46
CA LEU A 316 -20.82 20.95 -0.61
C LEU A 316 -20.60 19.56 -0.02
N LEU A 317 -21.22 18.58 -0.67
CA LEU A 317 -21.11 17.17 -0.36
C LEU A 317 -20.62 16.41 -1.58
N ALA A 318 -19.65 15.52 -1.37
CA ALA A 318 -19.23 14.53 -2.34
C ALA A 318 -20.06 13.26 -2.16
N HIS A 319 -20.69 12.79 -3.22
CA HIS A 319 -21.49 11.55 -3.19
C HIS A 319 -21.37 10.80 -4.51
N HIS A 320 -21.85 9.55 -4.53
CA HIS A 320 -21.76 8.69 -5.71
C HIS A 320 -22.98 7.77 -5.85
N LEU A 321 -23.71 7.85 -6.96
CA LEU A 321 -24.89 7.02 -7.25
C LEU A 321 -24.74 6.33 -8.62
N GLY A 322 -24.26 5.08 -8.65
CA GLY A 322 -24.25 4.24 -9.87
C GLY A 322 -23.49 4.79 -11.10
N GLY A 323 -22.73 5.89 -10.99
CA GLY A 323 -22.06 6.60 -12.08
C GLY A 323 -20.63 7.05 -11.74
N PHE A 324 -20.30 8.34 -11.88
CA PHE A 324 -19.07 8.90 -11.31
C PHE A 324 -19.38 9.59 -9.97
N PRO A 325 -18.39 9.74 -9.07
CA PRO A 325 -18.53 10.64 -7.93
C PRO A 325 -18.78 12.08 -8.39
N GLU A 326 -19.66 12.77 -7.68
CA GLU A 326 -20.13 14.12 -7.99
C GLU A 326 -20.12 14.99 -6.72
N ILE A 327 -20.03 16.31 -6.92
CA ILE A 327 -20.21 17.30 -5.86
C ILE A 327 -21.57 17.95 -6.03
N THR A 328 -22.33 18.06 -4.95
CA THR A 328 -23.64 18.71 -4.91
C THR A 328 -23.82 19.47 -3.60
N SER A 329 -24.84 20.33 -3.50
CA SER A 329 -25.13 21.04 -2.25
C SER A 329 -25.88 20.14 -1.26
N LEU A 330 -25.72 20.42 0.04
CA LEU A 330 -26.54 19.79 1.08
C LEU A 330 -28.04 20.05 0.83
N ALA A 331 -28.41 21.24 0.36
CA ALA A 331 -29.79 21.59 0.02
C ALA A 331 -30.39 20.66 -1.04
N ASP A 332 -29.65 20.37 -2.12
CA ASP A 332 -30.13 19.53 -3.22
C ASP A 332 -30.37 18.09 -2.77
N LEU A 333 -29.45 17.52 -1.99
CA LEU A 333 -29.62 16.17 -1.43
C LEU A 333 -30.75 16.12 -0.40
N ALA A 334 -30.85 17.14 0.46
CA ALA A 334 -31.87 17.22 1.49
C ALA A 334 -33.28 17.50 0.93
N ALA A 335 -33.42 18.08 -0.28
CA ALA A 335 -34.72 18.34 -0.89
C ALA A 335 -35.60 17.08 -1.02
N LYS A 336 -34.98 15.92 -1.29
CA LYS A 336 -35.66 14.61 -1.34
C LYS A 336 -35.59 13.84 -0.02
N ARG A 337 -34.71 14.25 0.91
CA ARG A 337 -34.39 13.55 2.16
C ARG A 337 -34.17 14.58 3.28
N PRO A 338 -35.25 15.22 3.79
CA PRO A 338 -35.14 16.43 4.61
C PRO A 338 -34.61 16.18 6.03
N VAL A 339 -34.57 14.92 6.47
CA VAL A 339 -34.03 14.51 7.77
C VAL A 339 -32.83 13.61 7.54
N PHE A 340 -31.72 13.96 8.16
CA PHE A 340 -30.45 13.23 8.07
C PHE A 340 -29.73 13.18 9.42
N ALA A 341 -28.78 12.26 9.56
CA ALA A 341 -27.85 12.20 10.67
C ALA A 341 -26.49 12.77 10.25
N VAL A 342 -25.78 13.39 11.19
CA VAL A 342 -24.40 13.85 11.02
C VAL A 342 -23.51 12.92 11.82
N ARG A 343 -22.55 12.30 11.15
CA ARG A 343 -21.65 11.31 11.72
C ARG A 343 -20.21 11.71 11.41
N VAL A 344 -19.30 11.40 12.31
CA VAL A 344 -17.87 11.64 12.10
C VAL A 344 -17.10 10.37 12.42
N THR A 345 -15.91 10.22 11.86
CA THR A 345 -15.01 9.15 12.26
C THR A 345 -14.69 9.29 13.74
N LYS A 346 -14.84 8.20 14.51
CA LYS A 346 -14.44 8.18 15.92
C LYS A 346 -13.02 8.70 16.05
N ALA A 347 -12.81 9.68 16.93
CA ALA A 347 -11.46 10.04 17.33
C ALA A 347 -10.77 8.78 17.88
N GLY A 348 -9.76 8.28 17.16
CA GLY A 348 -8.95 7.19 17.67
C GLY A 348 -8.17 7.69 18.87
N SER A 349 -8.05 6.89 19.93
CA SER A 349 -6.94 7.05 20.86
C SER A 349 -5.68 6.51 20.18
N GLY A 350 -5.25 7.20 19.12
CA GLY A 350 -4.09 6.82 18.34
C GLY A 350 -2.89 6.63 19.26
N ILE A 351 -2.11 5.59 18.99
CA ILE A 351 -0.87 5.36 19.70
C ILE A 351 0.22 6.07 18.95
N ARG A 352 0.99 6.89 19.65
CA ARG A 352 2.19 7.50 19.08
C ARG A 352 3.34 6.52 19.22
N LEU A 353 3.88 6.06 18.10
CA LEU A 353 5.10 5.25 18.08
C LEU A 353 6.28 6.14 17.72
N ALA A 354 7.25 6.26 18.61
CA ALA A 354 8.58 6.74 18.25
C ALA A 354 9.33 5.59 17.58
N LEU A 355 9.90 5.86 16.41
CA LEU A 355 10.66 4.91 15.62
C LEU A 355 12.03 5.50 15.32
N ALA A 356 13.08 4.72 15.54
CA ALA A 356 14.44 5.04 15.18
C ALA A 356 15.01 3.97 14.24
N GLY A 357 15.94 4.37 13.39
CA GLY A 357 16.69 3.47 12.51
C GLY A 357 17.77 2.72 13.26
N ASP A 358 18.96 2.68 12.68
CA ASP A 358 20.07 1.88 13.18
C ASP A 358 20.64 2.45 14.49
N VAL A 359 20.71 1.57 15.49
CA VAL A 359 21.33 1.79 16.78
C VAL A 359 22.49 0.82 16.90
N VAL A 360 23.69 1.33 16.70
CA VAL A 360 24.95 0.59 16.85
C VAL A 360 25.64 1.03 18.13
N LEU A 361 25.84 0.08 19.04
CA LEU A 361 26.45 0.33 20.35
C LEU A 361 27.92 -0.10 20.43
N SER A 362 28.55 -0.49 19.32
CA SER A 362 29.99 -0.76 19.25
C SER A 362 30.81 0.54 19.20
N GLY A 363 32.11 0.44 18.96
CA GLY A 363 33.01 1.59 18.85
C GLY A 363 33.43 2.20 20.19
N LYS A 364 34.38 3.14 20.12
CA LYS A 364 34.92 3.85 21.31
C LYS A 364 34.03 5.03 21.70
N GLU A 365 33.61 5.81 20.71
CA GLU A 365 32.76 6.98 20.87
C GLU A 365 31.48 6.78 20.05
N ARG A 366 30.36 7.31 20.56
CA ARG A 366 29.05 7.17 19.92
C ARG A 366 28.53 8.55 19.55
N ALA A 367 28.23 8.75 18.27
CA ALA A 367 27.35 9.82 17.85
C ALA A 367 25.91 9.43 18.17
N VAL A 368 25.16 10.38 18.73
CA VAL A 368 23.74 10.21 19.07
C VAL A 368 23.02 11.38 18.46
N ILE A 369 22.00 11.12 17.64
CA ILE A 369 21.25 12.19 17.01
C ILE A 369 20.53 13.06 18.06
N PRO A 370 20.33 14.36 17.80
CA PRO A 370 19.53 15.23 18.66
C PRO A 370 18.12 14.65 18.87
N GLY A 371 17.65 14.69 20.11
CA GLY A 371 16.32 14.20 20.46
C GLY A 371 16.20 12.67 20.58
N PHE A 372 17.30 11.91 20.47
CA PHE A 372 17.24 10.46 20.68
C PHE A 372 16.67 10.10 22.06
N GLY A 373 15.47 9.53 22.07
CA GLY A 373 14.71 9.14 23.26
C GLY A 373 13.21 9.01 22.99
N HIS A 374 12.48 8.48 23.98
CA HIS A 374 11.05 8.18 23.90
C HIS A 374 10.15 9.38 23.50
N GLY A 375 10.56 10.63 23.78
CA GLY A 375 9.91 11.82 23.23
C GLY A 375 8.44 12.03 23.63
N GLY A 376 7.97 11.36 24.70
CA GLY A 376 6.56 11.39 25.11
C GLY A 376 5.62 10.59 24.20
N ALA A 377 6.17 9.72 23.34
CA ALA A 377 5.39 8.72 22.62
C ALA A 377 4.70 7.72 23.57
N ASP A 378 3.99 6.75 23.03
CA ASP A 378 3.40 5.66 23.82
C ASP A 378 4.23 4.38 23.78
N LEU A 379 5.06 4.24 22.73
CA LEU A 379 6.09 3.23 22.58
C LEU A 379 7.28 3.82 21.82
N PHE A 380 8.48 3.32 22.12
CA PHE A 380 9.70 3.63 21.36
C PHE A 380 10.43 2.36 20.90
N LEU A 381 10.60 2.23 19.58
CA LEU A 381 11.20 1.07 18.91
C LEU A 381 12.41 1.48 18.06
N ALA A 382 13.40 0.59 17.94
CA ALA A 382 14.57 0.81 17.10
C ALA A 382 15.13 -0.50 16.51
N ASN A 383 15.92 -0.38 15.44
CA ASN A 383 16.77 -1.48 14.98
C ASN A 383 18.09 -1.48 15.78
N LEU A 384 18.34 -2.53 16.56
CA LEU A 384 19.62 -2.72 17.25
C LEU A 384 20.56 -3.49 16.33
N GLU A 385 21.42 -2.76 15.63
CA GLU A 385 22.32 -3.31 14.64
C GLU A 385 23.64 -3.73 15.30
N GLY A 386 23.69 -4.99 15.70
CA GLY A 386 24.79 -5.56 16.46
C GLY A 386 24.29 -6.49 17.57
N VAL A 387 25.22 -7.19 18.20
CA VAL A 387 24.92 -8.22 19.20
C VAL A 387 25.59 -7.93 20.55
N PRO A 388 24.85 -7.96 21.68
CA PRO A 388 25.41 -7.77 23.02
C PRO A 388 26.13 -9.04 23.51
N SER A 389 27.18 -9.44 22.79
CA SER A 389 28.04 -10.59 23.07
C SER A 389 29.48 -10.25 22.73
N LEU A 390 30.42 -10.76 23.52
CA LEU A 390 31.86 -10.62 23.26
C LEU A 390 32.49 -11.91 22.72
N PHE A 391 31.67 -12.90 22.35
CA PHE A 391 32.17 -14.12 21.69
C PHE A 391 32.92 -13.75 20.43
N ALA A 392 34.05 -14.42 20.18
CA ALA A 392 34.90 -14.15 19.03
C ALA A 392 34.09 -14.24 17.73
N PRO A 393 34.35 -13.33 16.76
CA PRO A 393 33.58 -13.33 15.53
C PRO A 393 33.94 -14.56 14.68
N GLU A 394 33.00 -15.01 13.86
CA GLU A 394 33.29 -16.00 12.84
C GLU A 394 34.10 -15.33 11.71
N GLY A 395 35.40 -15.62 11.64
CA GLY A 395 36.29 -15.07 10.63
C GLY A 395 36.81 -13.66 10.95
N LYS A 396 37.00 -12.84 9.91
CA LYS A 396 37.50 -11.46 10.01
C LYS A 396 36.48 -10.51 9.39
N PRO A 397 35.45 -10.11 10.14
CA PRO A 397 34.40 -9.27 9.59
C PRO A 397 34.98 -7.89 9.23
N ARG A 398 34.41 -7.27 8.19
CA ARG A 398 34.81 -5.92 7.76
C ARG A 398 34.43 -4.86 8.80
N PHE A 399 33.28 -5.05 9.43
CA PHE A 399 32.77 -4.24 10.53
C PHE A 399 32.38 -5.18 11.67
N ASP A 400 32.67 -4.77 12.90
CA ASP A 400 32.43 -5.57 14.09
C ASP A 400 31.53 -4.80 15.04
N PHE A 401 30.24 -5.13 15.02
CA PHE A 401 29.20 -4.46 15.79
C PHE A 401 28.83 -5.23 17.06
N ARG A 402 29.71 -6.12 17.51
CA ARG A 402 29.64 -6.70 18.86
C ARG A 402 29.86 -5.63 19.92
N PHE A 403 29.16 -5.76 21.05
CA PHE A 403 29.34 -4.83 22.16
C PHE A 403 29.07 -5.49 23.53
N PRO A 404 29.64 -4.93 24.62
CA PRO A 404 29.39 -5.45 25.97
C PRO A 404 27.96 -5.15 26.43
N ALA A 405 27.32 -6.14 27.08
CA ALA A 405 25.91 -6.09 27.48
C ALA A 405 25.56 -4.91 28.41
N GLU A 406 26.53 -4.38 29.16
CA GLU A 406 26.39 -3.20 30.02
C GLU A 406 25.92 -1.96 29.23
N ARG A 407 26.24 -1.87 27.92
CA ARG A 407 25.79 -0.75 27.07
C ARG A 407 24.28 -0.75 26.82
N LEU A 408 23.57 -1.83 27.13
CA LEU A 408 22.11 -1.87 27.01
C LEU A 408 21.41 -0.92 28.00
N SER A 409 22.06 -0.54 29.12
CA SER A 409 21.49 0.42 30.08
C SER A 409 21.17 1.76 29.41
N PHE A 410 22.01 2.19 28.48
CA PHE A 410 21.80 3.41 27.70
C PHE A 410 20.47 3.39 26.93
N LEU A 411 20.10 2.26 26.32
CA LEU A 411 18.82 2.17 25.59
C LEU A 411 17.61 2.27 26.53
N ARG A 412 17.73 1.71 27.73
CA ARG A 412 16.69 1.81 28.77
C ARG A 412 16.55 3.22 29.30
N GLU A 413 17.67 3.91 29.55
CA GLU A 413 17.69 5.31 29.97
C GLU A 413 17.05 6.24 28.92
N LYS A 414 17.17 5.88 27.64
CA LYS A 414 16.49 6.56 26.53
C LYS A 414 15.03 6.18 26.36
N GLY A 415 14.56 5.19 27.11
CA GLY A 415 13.16 4.76 27.15
C GLY A 415 12.74 3.89 25.97
N LEU A 416 13.63 3.09 25.39
CA LEU A 416 13.22 2.08 24.40
C LEU A 416 12.36 1.00 25.07
N ASP A 417 11.23 0.67 24.43
CA ASP A 417 10.34 -0.41 24.87
C ASP A 417 10.76 -1.77 24.31
N ALA A 418 11.26 -1.81 23.07
CA ALA A 418 11.74 -3.03 22.43
C ALA A 418 12.67 -2.73 21.24
N VAL A 419 13.48 -3.72 20.84
CA VAL A 419 14.41 -3.61 19.71
C VAL A 419 14.29 -4.76 18.70
N SER A 420 14.48 -4.44 17.42
CA SER A 420 14.67 -5.45 16.38
C SER A 420 16.13 -5.91 16.35
N LEU A 421 16.35 -7.22 16.22
CA LEU A 421 17.65 -7.81 15.88
C LEU A 421 17.67 -8.37 14.45
N ALA A 422 16.63 -8.16 13.64
CA ALA A 422 16.57 -8.71 12.29
C ALA A 422 17.45 -7.93 11.31
N ASN A 423 18.77 -8.08 11.41
CA ASN A 423 19.76 -7.37 10.59
C ASN A 423 21.00 -8.24 10.29
N ASN A 424 21.88 -7.74 9.42
CA ASN A 424 23.09 -8.44 9.00
C ASN A 424 24.19 -8.51 10.08
N HIS A 425 24.06 -7.77 11.19
CA HIS A 425 25.03 -7.75 12.28
C HIS A 425 24.63 -8.59 13.51
N ALA A 426 23.46 -9.22 13.47
CA ALA A 426 22.97 -10.08 14.57
C ALA A 426 23.86 -11.30 14.84
N LEU A 427 24.61 -11.77 13.83
CA LEU A 427 25.52 -12.93 13.91
C LEU A 427 27.00 -12.54 13.92
N ASP A 428 27.35 -11.28 14.22
CA ASP A 428 28.77 -10.88 14.28
C ASP A 428 29.58 -11.70 15.32
N ALA A 429 28.90 -12.24 16.34
CA ALA A 429 29.46 -13.13 17.35
C ALA A 429 29.13 -14.63 17.11
N GLY A 430 28.70 -14.97 15.88
CA GLY A 430 28.20 -16.29 15.52
C GLY A 430 26.86 -16.63 16.18
N ARG A 431 26.34 -17.83 15.89
CA ARG A 431 25.02 -18.27 16.41
C ARG A 431 25.00 -18.40 17.93
N ALA A 432 26.11 -18.84 18.53
CA ALA A 432 26.24 -18.91 19.99
C ALA A 432 26.24 -17.50 20.64
N GLY A 433 26.90 -16.53 20.00
CA GLY A 433 26.88 -15.14 20.44
C GLY A 433 25.50 -14.48 20.28
N LEU A 434 24.72 -14.83 19.26
CA LEU A 434 23.32 -14.41 19.16
C LEU A 434 22.48 -14.92 20.34
N LEU A 435 22.60 -16.19 20.70
CA LEU A 435 21.90 -16.77 21.85
C LEU A 435 22.30 -16.10 23.17
N GLU A 436 23.59 -15.79 23.35
CA GLU A 436 24.05 -14.99 24.50
C GLU A 436 23.45 -13.58 24.46
N GLY A 437 23.45 -12.94 23.29
CA GLY A 437 22.90 -11.61 23.09
C GLY A 437 21.40 -11.52 23.42
N LEU A 438 20.61 -12.51 23.00
CA LEU A 438 19.19 -12.61 23.37
C LEU A 438 18.99 -12.70 24.89
N LYS A 439 19.84 -13.49 25.59
CA LYS A 439 19.83 -13.58 27.06
C LYS A 439 20.26 -12.28 27.74
N SER A 440 21.24 -11.58 27.17
CA SER A 440 21.68 -10.26 27.64
C SER A 440 20.55 -9.22 27.55
N LEU A 441 19.81 -9.19 26.43
CA LEU A 441 18.65 -8.33 26.25
C LEU A 441 17.52 -8.64 27.23
N GLN A 442 17.21 -9.94 27.41
CA GLN A 442 16.23 -10.39 28.40
C GLN A 442 16.64 -9.99 29.83
N SER A 443 17.90 -10.20 30.20
CA SER A 443 18.44 -9.86 31.53
C SER A 443 18.45 -8.35 31.77
N ALA A 444 18.69 -7.57 30.72
CA ALA A 444 18.57 -6.13 30.75
C ALA A 444 17.10 -5.68 30.85
N GLY A 445 16.10 -6.54 30.66
CA GLY A 445 14.69 -6.15 30.64
C GLY A 445 14.32 -5.32 29.39
N LEU A 446 15.04 -5.53 28.29
CA LEU A 446 14.77 -4.91 26.99
C LEU A 446 14.26 -6.00 26.03
N PRO A 447 12.94 -6.10 25.81
CA PRO A 447 12.38 -7.04 24.85
C PRO A 447 13.00 -6.91 23.46
N SER A 448 13.22 -8.04 22.80
CA SER A 448 13.74 -8.10 21.44
C SER A 448 12.87 -8.98 20.54
N PHE A 449 12.92 -8.73 19.24
CA PHE A 449 12.18 -9.49 18.22
C PHE A 449 12.97 -9.56 16.90
N GLY A 450 12.52 -10.40 15.97
CA GLY A 450 13.14 -10.57 14.65
C GLY A 450 14.37 -11.50 14.63
N ALA A 451 14.73 -12.09 15.77
CA ALA A 451 15.75 -13.12 15.92
C ALA A 451 15.33 -14.13 16.99
N GLY A 452 15.83 -15.37 16.91
CA GLY A 452 15.45 -16.42 17.84
C GLY A 452 16.30 -17.67 17.72
N GLU A 453 15.97 -18.69 18.54
CA GLU A 453 16.65 -19.99 18.52
C GLU A 453 16.40 -20.79 17.24
N ASP A 454 15.29 -20.48 16.55
CA ASP A 454 14.89 -21.06 15.28
C ASP A 454 14.01 -20.08 14.46
N GLU A 455 13.60 -20.52 13.27
CA GLU A 455 12.72 -19.78 12.37
C GLU A 455 11.35 -19.41 12.96
N SER A 456 10.81 -20.23 13.87
CA SER A 456 9.53 -19.97 14.52
C SER A 456 9.66 -18.85 15.54
N GLU A 457 10.73 -18.87 16.34
CA GLU A 457 11.01 -17.83 17.31
C GLU A 457 11.40 -16.51 16.63
N ALA A 458 12.23 -16.57 15.59
CA ALA A 458 12.66 -15.38 14.87
C ALA A 458 11.48 -14.65 14.20
N CYS A 459 10.49 -15.39 13.69
CA CYS A 459 9.27 -14.84 13.10
C CYS A 459 8.20 -14.42 14.13
N ARG A 460 8.37 -14.75 15.41
CA ARG A 460 7.40 -14.42 16.46
C ARG A 460 7.44 -12.93 16.76
N PRO A 461 6.28 -12.23 16.79
CA PRO A 461 6.27 -10.82 17.13
C PRO A 461 6.41 -10.58 18.63
N TRP A 462 6.93 -9.41 18.96
CA TRP A 462 6.73 -8.83 20.29
C TRP A 462 5.30 -8.27 20.36
N ARG A 463 4.51 -8.75 21.34
CA ARG A 463 3.11 -8.34 21.52
C ARG A 463 2.97 -7.44 22.72
N VAL A 464 2.27 -6.33 22.56
CA VAL A 464 2.07 -5.32 23.59
C VAL A 464 0.69 -4.70 23.49
N GLU A 465 0.09 -4.32 24.61
CA GLU A 465 -1.12 -3.51 24.67
C GLU A 465 -0.79 -2.15 25.31
N ARG A 466 -1.27 -1.08 24.69
CA ARG A 466 -1.16 0.30 25.18
C ARG A 466 -2.48 1.00 24.89
N LYS A 467 -2.99 1.81 25.83
CA LYS A 467 -4.24 2.56 25.64
C LYS A 467 -5.42 1.73 25.05
N GLY A 468 -5.49 0.42 25.37
CA GLY A 468 -6.52 -0.50 24.85
C GLY A 468 -6.32 -0.99 23.41
N VAL A 469 -5.24 -0.63 22.73
CA VAL A 469 -4.89 -1.12 21.38
C VAL A 469 -3.83 -2.20 21.52
N LYS A 470 -4.09 -3.36 20.90
CA LYS A 470 -3.16 -4.48 20.83
C LYS A 470 -2.25 -4.34 19.62
N ILE A 471 -0.95 -4.51 19.82
CA ILE A 471 0.08 -4.33 18.79
C ILE A 471 0.95 -5.58 18.71
N ALA A 472 1.22 -6.05 17.50
CA ALA A 472 2.21 -7.07 17.18
C ALA A 472 3.35 -6.42 16.37
N VAL A 473 4.57 -6.46 16.91
CA VAL A 473 5.76 -5.87 16.31
C VAL A 473 6.69 -6.97 15.81
N PHE A 474 7.03 -6.92 14.53
CA PHE A 474 7.89 -7.87 13.84
C PHE A 474 9.20 -7.21 13.41
N GLY A 475 10.25 -8.01 13.25
CA GLY A 475 11.52 -7.60 12.68
C GLY A 475 11.86 -8.53 11.52
N VAL A 476 12.29 -7.99 10.39
CA VAL A 476 12.64 -8.76 9.20
C VAL A 476 13.85 -8.15 8.50
N SER A 477 14.82 -8.96 8.10
CA SER A 477 15.88 -8.53 7.19
C SER A 477 15.57 -8.90 5.74
N LEU A 478 15.90 -8.02 4.81
CA LEU A 478 15.91 -8.30 3.36
C LEU A 478 17.28 -8.77 2.88
N LEU A 479 18.28 -8.78 3.76
CA LEU A 479 19.65 -9.17 3.44
C LEU A 479 19.83 -10.68 3.69
N PRO A 480 20.52 -11.39 2.79
CA PRO A 480 20.78 -12.81 2.96
C PRO A 480 21.91 -13.07 3.99
N GLY A 481 22.00 -14.31 4.47
CA GLY A 481 23.19 -14.84 5.15
C GLY A 481 23.04 -15.12 6.65
N ASN A 482 22.06 -14.48 7.31
CA ASN A 482 21.85 -14.61 8.77
C ASN A 482 20.57 -15.36 9.13
N GLU A 483 19.96 -16.05 8.17
CA GLU A 483 18.63 -16.62 8.35
C GLU A 483 18.60 -17.64 9.48
N ALA A 484 17.56 -17.55 10.30
CA ALA A 484 17.15 -18.64 11.15
C ALA A 484 16.75 -19.85 10.28
N GLY A 485 16.89 -21.05 10.83
CA GLY A 485 16.42 -22.27 10.18
C GLY A 485 15.85 -23.24 11.20
N PRO A 486 15.44 -24.44 10.78
CA PRO A 486 14.90 -25.45 11.69
C PRO A 486 15.96 -25.85 12.74
N GLY A 487 15.77 -25.42 13.99
CA GLY A 487 16.71 -25.63 15.10
C GLY A 487 18.03 -24.87 14.97
N SER A 488 18.09 -23.83 14.15
CA SER A 488 19.31 -23.04 13.90
C SER A 488 19.08 -21.56 14.22
N PRO A 489 19.78 -20.97 15.22
CA PRO A 489 19.54 -19.60 15.66
C PRO A 489 19.89 -18.56 14.60
N GLY A 490 19.02 -17.60 14.34
CA GLY A 490 19.26 -16.56 13.35
C GLY A 490 18.15 -15.52 13.34
N VAL A 491 18.04 -14.81 12.22
CA VAL A 491 17.04 -13.74 12.05
C VAL A 491 15.91 -14.13 11.10
N ALA A 492 14.74 -13.49 11.28
CA ALA A 492 13.65 -13.57 10.33
C ALA A 492 14.00 -12.77 9.07
N THR A 493 13.71 -13.33 7.91
CA THR A 493 14.10 -12.76 6.62
C THR A 493 13.06 -12.98 5.54
N LEU A 494 13.05 -12.10 4.55
CA LEU A 494 12.28 -12.27 3.33
C LEU A 494 13.24 -12.42 2.13
N PRO A 495 12.99 -13.36 1.21
CA PRO A 495 11.80 -14.23 1.10
C PRO A 495 11.80 -15.49 2.00
N ASN A 496 12.90 -15.86 2.66
CA ASN A 496 13.05 -17.23 3.19
C ASN A 496 11.97 -17.62 4.22
N HIS A 497 11.46 -16.65 4.99
CA HIS A 497 10.43 -16.87 6.00
C HIS A 497 9.04 -16.34 5.62
N GLU A 498 8.79 -16.06 4.33
CA GLU A 498 7.54 -15.47 3.84
C GLU A 498 6.29 -16.23 4.34
N THR A 499 6.32 -17.56 4.29
CA THR A 499 5.17 -18.40 4.70
C THR A 499 4.88 -18.33 6.20
N LEU A 500 5.92 -18.31 7.04
CA LEU A 500 5.77 -18.20 8.49
C LEU A 500 5.27 -16.80 8.89
N LEU A 501 5.84 -15.76 8.31
CA LEU A 501 5.42 -14.38 8.52
C LEU A 501 3.96 -14.17 8.09
N MET A 502 3.56 -14.69 6.93
CA MET A 502 2.17 -14.62 6.46
C MET A 502 1.20 -15.28 7.46
N ARG A 503 1.59 -16.41 8.07
CA ARG A 503 0.80 -17.07 9.12
C ARG A 503 0.68 -16.20 10.37
N GLU A 504 1.78 -15.64 10.87
CA GLU A 504 1.76 -14.78 12.06
C GLU A 504 0.98 -13.48 11.84
N PHE A 505 1.08 -12.87 10.64
CA PHE A 505 0.25 -11.70 10.30
C PHE A 505 -1.23 -12.06 10.27
N SER A 506 -1.59 -13.21 9.69
CA SER A 506 -2.97 -13.71 9.70
C SER A 506 -3.51 -13.91 11.11
N GLU A 507 -2.71 -14.48 12.00
CA GLU A 507 -3.07 -14.68 13.41
C GLU A 507 -3.21 -13.34 14.15
N SER A 508 -2.29 -12.40 13.92
CA SER A 508 -2.36 -11.06 14.52
C SER A 508 -3.64 -10.32 14.11
N ARG A 509 -4.02 -10.39 12.82
CA ARG A 509 -5.28 -9.83 12.33
C ARG A 509 -6.51 -10.48 12.99
N ARG A 510 -6.53 -11.80 13.17
CA ARG A 510 -7.64 -12.50 13.87
C ARG A 510 -7.77 -12.07 15.33
N ARG A 511 -6.65 -11.74 15.97
CA ARG A 511 -6.59 -11.24 17.35
C ARG A 511 -6.93 -9.76 17.49
N GLY A 512 -7.16 -9.06 16.37
CA GLY A 512 -7.41 -7.63 16.33
C GLY A 512 -6.16 -6.80 16.65
N GLU A 513 -4.97 -7.35 16.43
CA GLU A 513 -3.69 -6.67 16.65
C GLU A 513 -3.37 -5.75 15.46
N ARG A 514 -2.90 -4.54 15.74
CA ARG A 514 -2.22 -3.67 14.77
C ARG A 514 -0.82 -4.21 14.52
N ILE A 515 -0.38 -4.24 13.27
CA ILE A 515 0.90 -4.87 12.90
C ILE A 515 1.91 -3.79 12.55
N VAL A 516 3.08 -3.84 13.19
CA VAL A 516 4.23 -2.97 12.91
C VAL A 516 5.40 -3.87 12.51
N VAL A 517 6.13 -3.51 11.46
CA VAL A 517 7.28 -4.30 10.98
C VAL A 517 8.49 -3.41 10.85
N LEU A 518 9.55 -3.70 11.59
CA LEU A 518 10.88 -3.11 11.38
C LEU A 518 11.60 -3.92 10.31
N VAL A 519 12.02 -3.25 9.24
CA VAL A 519 12.65 -3.88 8.07
C VAL A 519 14.09 -3.41 7.95
N HIS A 520 15.03 -4.33 7.83
CA HIS A 520 16.44 -4.01 7.62
C HIS A 520 16.87 -4.42 6.21
N GLY A 521 17.05 -3.45 5.31
CA GLY A 521 17.45 -3.70 3.93
C GLY A 521 17.45 -2.46 3.04
N GLY A 522 18.05 -2.59 1.86
CA GLY A 522 18.33 -1.49 0.94
C GLY A 522 19.79 -1.47 0.53
N ASP A 523 20.21 -0.43 -0.17
CA ASP A 523 21.62 -0.25 -0.55
C ASP A 523 22.28 0.77 0.38
N GLU A 524 23.42 0.41 0.97
CA GLU A 524 24.18 1.30 1.87
C GLU A 524 24.48 2.66 1.21
N TYR A 525 24.18 3.73 1.94
CA TYR A 525 24.39 5.14 1.56
C TYR A 525 23.66 5.60 0.30
N ARG A 526 22.58 4.92 -0.11
CA ARG A 526 21.69 5.36 -1.19
C ARG A 526 20.43 6.00 -0.63
N THR A 527 20.15 7.23 -1.06
CA THR A 527 18.90 7.92 -0.72
C THR A 527 17.72 7.43 -1.56
N GLU A 528 18.00 6.79 -2.70
CA GLU A 528 16.99 6.14 -3.53
C GLU A 528 16.57 4.78 -2.95
N VAL A 529 15.26 4.58 -2.85
CA VAL A 529 14.66 3.29 -2.48
C VAL A 529 14.80 2.31 -3.65
N ASN A 530 15.36 1.13 -3.39
CA ASN A 530 15.53 0.10 -4.42
C ASN A 530 14.27 -0.76 -4.63
N GLU A 531 14.27 -1.59 -5.68
CA GLU A 531 13.09 -2.38 -6.06
C GLU A 531 12.72 -3.46 -5.04
N ASP A 532 13.69 -4.04 -4.32
CA ASP A 532 13.41 -5.03 -3.28
C ASP A 532 12.73 -4.40 -2.06
N GLN A 533 13.18 -3.22 -1.63
CA GLN A 533 12.50 -2.43 -0.60
C GLN A 533 11.05 -2.14 -1.01
N ARG A 534 10.82 -1.64 -2.23
CA ARG A 534 9.46 -1.37 -2.74
C ARG A 534 8.60 -2.63 -2.82
N ARG A 535 9.15 -3.73 -3.34
CA ARG A 535 8.45 -5.00 -3.49
C ARG A 535 7.98 -5.54 -2.15
N TRP A 536 8.86 -5.56 -1.15
CA TRP A 536 8.51 -6.09 0.17
C TRP A 536 7.64 -5.13 0.98
N ALA A 537 7.81 -3.82 0.85
CA ALA A 537 6.89 -2.84 1.45
C ALA A 537 5.45 -3.04 0.94
N ARG A 538 5.25 -3.22 -0.38
CA ARG A 538 3.94 -3.55 -0.97
C ARG A 538 3.39 -4.87 -0.45
N TRP A 539 4.22 -5.90 -0.39
CA TRP A 539 3.80 -7.21 0.12
C TRP A 539 3.35 -7.12 1.58
N LEU A 540 4.11 -6.44 2.45
CA LEU A 540 3.78 -6.20 3.85
C LEU A 540 2.46 -5.43 3.99
N ALA A 541 2.30 -4.35 3.22
CA ALA A 541 1.07 -3.57 3.22
C ALA A 541 -0.14 -4.41 2.77
N ALA A 542 0.03 -5.30 1.79
CA ALA A 542 -1.02 -6.26 1.38
C ALA A 542 -1.34 -7.29 2.48
N GLN A 543 -0.44 -7.54 3.43
CA GLN A 543 -0.70 -8.33 4.65
C GLN A 543 -1.41 -7.50 5.75
N GLY A 544 -1.82 -6.26 5.48
CA GLY A 544 -2.48 -5.41 6.49
C GLY A 544 -1.53 -4.92 7.59
N VAL A 545 -0.23 -4.84 7.29
CA VAL A 545 0.73 -4.12 8.13
C VAL A 545 0.31 -2.66 8.21
N SER A 546 0.36 -2.05 9.38
CA SER A 546 0.00 -0.65 9.58
C SER A 546 1.21 0.27 9.40
N ILE A 547 2.38 -0.15 9.87
CA ILE A 547 3.63 0.61 9.75
C ILE A 547 4.78 -0.30 9.36
N VAL A 548 5.54 0.12 8.34
CA VAL A 548 6.84 -0.44 7.99
C VAL A 548 7.91 0.60 8.36
N SER A 549 8.87 0.23 9.20
CA SER A 549 9.96 1.09 9.66
C SER A 549 11.31 0.53 9.22
N GLY A 550 11.89 1.17 8.22
CA GLY A 550 13.11 0.73 7.56
C GLY A 550 14.40 1.22 8.21
N ALA A 551 15.46 0.44 8.05
CA ALA A 551 16.84 0.72 8.43
C ALA A 551 17.80 -0.04 7.49
N HIS A 552 19.13 0.08 7.67
CA HIS A 552 20.23 -0.45 6.84
C HIS A 552 20.92 0.56 5.90
N PRO A 553 20.24 1.39 5.09
CA PRO A 553 20.93 2.29 4.18
C PRO A 553 21.87 3.31 4.86
N HIS A 554 21.83 3.44 6.19
CA HIS A 554 22.61 4.40 6.96
C HIS A 554 22.39 5.86 6.50
N VAL A 555 21.27 6.14 5.84
CA VAL A 555 20.81 7.47 5.42
C VAL A 555 19.29 7.50 5.46
N LEU A 556 18.70 8.69 5.58
CA LEU A 556 17.25 8.86 5.44
C LEU A 556 16.80 8.52 4.02
N GLN A 557 15.71 7.78 3.93
CA GLN A 557 14.96 7.56 2.69
C GLN A 557 13.52 8.03 2.88
N ARG A 558 12.81 8.18 1.77
CA ARG A 558 11.45 8.76 1.72
C ARG A 558 10.42 7.98 2.56
N GLU A 559 9.42 8.71 3.05
CA GLU A 559 8.20 8.19 3.67
C GLU A 559 7.08 8.11 2.62
N GLU A 560 6.30 7.03 2.61
CA GLU A 560 5.21 6.77 1.64
C GLU A 560 3.98 6.13 2.32
N ARG A 561 2.83 6.02 1.63
CA ARG A 561 1.58 5.46 2.17
C ARG A 561 0.88 4.45 1.26
N HIS A 562 1.02 3.15 1.53
CA HIS A 562 0.33 2.12 0.74
C HIS A 562 -0.96 1.62 1.37
N GLY A 563 -2.13 1.94 0.78
CA GLY A 563 -3.40 1.31 1.19
C GLY A 563 -3.70 1.41 2.70
N GLY A 564 -3.23 2.49 3.33
CA GLY A 564 -3.32 2.75 4.76
C GLY A 564 -2.08 2.38 5.59
N THR A 565 -1.07 1.80 4.97
CA THR A 565 0.23 1.47 5.60
C THR A 565 1.16 2.67 5.48
N THR A 566 1.71 3.14 6.59
CA THR A 566 2.82 4.11 6.57
C THR A 566 4.14 3.35 6.34
N VAL A 567 4.92 3.74 5.35
CA VAL A 567 6.21 3.11 5.04
C VAL A 567 7.34 4.13 5.15
N LEU A 568 8.20 3.96 6.13
CA LEU A 568 9.43 4.71 6.32
C LEU A 568 10.55 3.84 5.74
N HIS A 569 11.08 4.12 4.54
CA HIS A 569 12.02 3.19 3.90
C HIS A 569 13.39 3.09 4.59
N SER A 570 13.84 4.18 5.22
CA SER A 570 15.01 4.18 6.09
C SER A 570 14.99 5.41 7.01
N LEU A 571 15.23 5.17 8.30
CA LEU A 571 15.40 6.22 9.31
C LEU A 571 16.86 6.56 9.60
N GLY A 572 17.81 5.99 8.86
CA GLY A 572 19.25 6.23 9.00
C GLY A 572 19.79 5.85 10.38
N ASN A 573 20.91 6.46 10.77
CA ASN A 573 21.61 6.10 12.00
C ASN A 573 21.19 6.98 13.19
N ALA A 574 20.52 6.39 14.18
CA ALA A 574 20.12 7.10 15.40
C ALA A 574 21.24 7.13 16.45
N VAL A 575 21.99 6.03 16.55
CA VAL A 575 23.18 5.91 17.39
C VAL A 575 24.22 5.15 16.58
N TYR A 576 25.42 5.69 16.43
CA TYR A 576 26.43 5.10 15.55
C TYR A 576 27.85 5.39 16.04
N PRO A 577 28.84 4.55 15.74
CA PRO A 577 30.24 4.86 16.01
C PRO A 577 30.64 6.18 15.34
N ALA A 578 31.18 7.11 16.11
CA ALA A 578 31.51 8.46 15.63
C ALA A 578 32.61 8.45 14.54
N GLU A 579 33.41 7.39 14.51
CA GLU A 579 34.46 7.16 13.53
C GLU A 579 33.96 6.67 12.17
N LEU A 580 32.71 6.20 12.07
CA LEU A 580 32.14 5.66 10.84
C LEU A 580 31.35 6.72 10.06
N LYS A 581 31.34 6.56 8.74
CA LYS A 581 30.56 7.42 7.84
C LYS A 581 29.06 7.32 8.17
N GLY A 582 28.37 8.45 8.17
CA GLY A 582 26.92 8.51 8.39
C GLY A 582 26.51 8.59 9.85
N SER A 583 27.41 8.98 10.75
CA SER A 583 27.12 9.09 12.18
C SER A 583 26.05 10.13 12.56
N ASP A 584 25.68 11.02 11.64
CA ASP A 584 24.69 12.11 11.77
C ASP A 584 23.50 11.98 10.81
N SER A 585 23.31 10.81 10.21
CA SER A 585 22.40 10.63 9.07
C SER A 585 20.97 10.20 9.43
N GLY A 586 20.66 10.03 10.72
CA GLY A 586 19.39 9.47 11.16
C GLY A 586 18.37 10.45 11.70
N ALA A 587 17.15 9.95 11.91
CA ALA A 587 16.05 10.68 12.53
C ALA A 587 15.22 9.78 13.44
N ILE A 588 14.48 10.41 14.37
CA ILE A 588 13.33 9.78 15.01
C ILE A 588 12.07 10.25 14.31
N ARG A 589 11.17 9.31 14.02
CA ARG A 589 9.83 9.61 13.52
C ARG A 589 8.79 9.18 14.55
N ILE A 590 7.95 10.14 14.95
CA ILE A 590 6.74 9.84 15.72
C ILE A 590 5.61 9.67 14.71
N VAL A 591 5.07 8.46 14.65
CA VAL A 591 3.95 8.13 13.78
C VAL A 591 2.74 7.74 14.60
N GLU A 592 1.56 8.12 14.13
CA GLU A 592 0.31 7.70 14.75
C GLU A 592 -0.12 6.35 14.19
N LEU A 593 -0.43 5.43 15.11
CA LEU A 593 -1.07 4.16 14.84
C LEU A 593 -2.57 4.27 15.20
N PRO A 594 -3.47 4.37 14.20
CA PRO A 594 -4.89 4.66 14.41
C PRO A 594 -5.74 3.47 14.88
#